data_AF-A0A830BFJ9-F1
#
_entry.id   AF-A0A830BFJ9-F1
#
_cell.length_a   1.000
_cell.length_b   1.000
_cell.length_c   1.000
_cell.angle_alpha   90.00
_cell.angle_beta   90.00
_cell.angle_gamma   90.00
#
_symmetry.space_group_name_H-M   'P 1'
#
loop_
_entity.id
_entity.type
_entity.pdbx_description
1 polymer ?
#
loop_
_entity_poly.entity_id
_entity_poly.type
_entity_poly.pdbx_seq_one_letter_code
_entity_poly.pdbx_strand_id
1 'polypeptide(L)'
;MTVIVDQPEFGIEVDQKKGINSEGLILDGGFAVPNANAFGHDFRDYEAESERQEGVEIFYKTNHIHQTYEFVKKMREEYVKLDKVKMSIWECCELLNNVVDESDPDLDEPQIEHLLQTAEAIRKDYPDEDWLHLTALVHDLGKVLLLPEFGELPQWAVVGDTNPVGCAFNESIVHHKYFKENPDYNNPAYNSEFGVYEKGCGLNNVLMSWGHDDYMYLVAKENKSTLPSAGLFIIRYHSFYALHKSGAYKHLMNEEDEENLKWLKIFNKYDLYSKSKVRVDVEKVKPSGDPAMATRVHVFDDIVLGHEPALLCTVTPTSFGNSSSSSAPNQAYLA
;
A
#
# COMPACT_ATOMS: atom_id res chain seq x y z
N MET A 1 -26.14 -51.19 -34.36
CA MET A 1 -25.59 -51.46 -33.02
C MET A 1 -24.34 -50.62 -32.90
N THR A 2 -24.47 -49.46 -32.27
CA THR A 2 -23.39 -48.50 -32.09
C THR A 2 -23.00 -48.59 -30.64
N VAL A 3 -21.77 -49.03 -30.39
CA VAL A 3 -21.23 -49.27 -29.05
C VAL A 3 -20.88 -47.92 -28.44
N ILE A 4 -21.55 -47.59 -27.33
CA ILE A 4 -21.21 -46.47 -26.45
C ILE A 4 -20.03 -46.94 -25.60
N VAL A 5 -18.92 -46.18 -25.64
CA VAL A 5 -17.77 -46.39 -24.78
C VAL A 5 -17.82 -45.30 -23.72
N ASP A 6 -18.20 -45.67 -22.51
CA ASP A 6 -18.18 -44.79 -21.33
C ASP A 6 -16.72 -44.46 -20.97
N GLN A 7 -16.39 -43.18 -20.90
CA GLN A 7 -15.14 -42.70 -20.29
C GLN A 7 -15.30 -42.66 -18.77
N PRO A 8 -14.26 -43.08 -18.00
CA PRO A 8 -14.32 -43.01 -16.54
C PRO A 8 -14.05 -41.58 -16.06
N GLU A 9 -14.99 -41.02 -15.31
CA GLU A 9 -14.80 -39.82 -14.50
C GLU A 9 -13.80 -40.12 -13.38
N PHE A 10 -12.62 -39.49 -13.43
CA PHE A 10 -11.68 -39.44 -12.31
C PHE A 10 -12.13 -38.35 -11.34
N GLY A 11 -12.96 -38.72 -10.37
CA GLY A 11 -13.20 -37.91 -9.18
C GLY A 11 -11.99 -38.00 -8.24
N ILE A 12 -11.19 -36.94 -8.17
CA ILE A 12 -10.18 -36.78 -7.11
C ILE A 12 -10.86 -36.09 -5.94
N GLU A 13 -11.30 -36.89 -4.95
CA GLU A 13 -11.58 -36.40 -3.60
C GLU A 13 -10.26 -35.94 -2.98
N VAL A 14 -10.06 -34.63 -2.86
CA VAL A 14 -8.96 -34.07 -2.07
C VAL A 14 -9.37 -34.06 -0.61
N ASP A 15 -8.96 -35.12 0.07
CA ASP A 15 -9.04 -35.34 1.50
C ASP A 15 -8.30 -34.23 2.27
N GLN A 16 -9.03 -33.43 3.04
CA GLN A 16 -8.47 -32.37 3.88
C GLN A 16 -7.64 -32.99 5.02
N LYS A 17 -6.34 -33.14 4.81
CA LYS A 17 -5.40 -33.45 5.89
C LYS A 17 -4.87 -32.18 6.55
N LYS A 18 -5.40 -31.94 7.75
CA LYS A 18 -4.83 -31.12 8.81
C LYS A 18 -3.35 -31.44 9.04
N GLY A 19 -2.55 -30.39 9.19
CA GLY A 19 -1.45 -30.37 10.16
C GLY A 19 -0.24 -29.57 9.73
N ILE A 20 -0.05 -28.38 10.30
CA ILE A 20 1.21 -27.98 10.93
C ILE A 20 0.87 -27.20 12.20
N ASN A 21 1.32 -27.72 13.35
CA ASN A 21 1.29 -27.06 14.65
C ASN A 21 2.49 -26.11 14.73
N SER A 22 2.24 -24.81 14.80
CA SER A 22 3.08 -23.82 15.46
C SER A 22 2.14 -22.89 16.21
N GLU A 23 2.28 -22.79 17.53
CA GLU A 23 1.50 -21.86 18.34
C GLU A 23 1.78 -20.42 17.87
N GLY A 24 0.81 -19.81 17.17
CA GLY A 24 0.89 -18.45 16.64
C GLY A 24 -0.29 -18.15 15.70
N LEU A 25 -1.24 -17.34 16.17
CA LEU A 25 -2.34 -16.67 15.44
C LEU A 25 -2.94 -17.45 14.26
N ILE A 26 -3.94 -18.29 14.54
CA ILE A 26 -4.91 -18.72 13.52
C ILE A 26 -5.93 -17.59 13.36
N LEU A 27 -5.63 -16.66 12.45
CA LEU A 27 -6.55 -15.60 12.01
C LEU A 27 -7.04 -15.94 10.60
N ASP A 28 -7.85 -16.99 10.47
CA ASP A 28 -8.61 -17.18 9.22
C ASP A 28 -9.99 -16.55 9.44
N GLY A 29 -10.09 -15.26 9.11
CA GLY A 29 -11.24 -14.38 9.42
C GLY A 29 -12.61 -14.83 8.91
N GLY A 30 -12.73 -16.00 8.27
CA GLY A 30 -14.00 -16.49 7.74
C GLY A 30 -14.32 -15.97 6.35
N PHE A 31 -13.53 -15.05 5.79
CA PHE A 31 -13.62 -14.66 4.37
C PHE A 31 -13.43 -15.87 3.45
N ALA A 32 -14.49 -16.18 2.71
CA ALA A 32 -14.49 -17.21 1.68
C ALA A 32 -13.79 -16.67 0.42
N VAL A 33 -12.62 -17.25 0.12
CA VAL A 33 -11.86 -16.92 -1.09
C VAL A 33 -12.63 -17.42 -2.33
N PRO A 34 -12.94 -16.57 -3.32
CA PRO A 34 -13.58 -17.00 -4.55
C PRO A 34 -12.71 -17.98 -5.34
N ASN A 35 -13.34 -18.91 -6.07
CA ASN A 35 -12.62 -19.87 -6.91
C ASN A 35 -12.09 -19.26 -8.22
N ALA A 36 -12.53 -18.05 -8.60
CA ALA A 36 -12.12 -17.36 -9.82
C ALA A 36 -12.29 -15.84 -9.67
N ASN A 37 -11.53 -15.06 -10.46
CA ASN A 37 -11.58 -13.60 -10.51
C ASN A 37 -12.86 -13.09 -11.22
N ALA A 38 -13.00 -11.76 -11.34
CA ALA A 38 -14.17 -11.13 -11.97
C ALA A 38 -14.36 -11.50 -13.46
N PHE A 39 -13.37 -12.12 -14.10
CA PHE A 39 -13.39 -12.60 -15.48
C PHE A 39 -13.56 -14.13 -15.58
N GLY A 40 -13.58 -14.86 -14.47
CA GLY A 40 -13.72 -16.32 -14.44
C GLY A 40 -12.40 -17.08 -14.60
N HIS A 41 -11.27 -16.41 -14.43
CA HIS A 41 -9.92 -17.02 -14.47
C HIS A 41 -9.34 -17.17 -13.06
N ASP A 42 -8.21 -17.87 -12.94
CA ASP A 42 -7.42 -17.87 -11.72
C ASP A 42 -6.90 -16.45 -11.42
N PHE A 43 -6.88 -16.07 -10.14
CA PHE A 43 -6.37 -14.75 -9.72
C PHE A 43 -4.89 -14.60 -10.07
N ARG A 44 -4.54 -13.46 -10.65
CA ARG A 44 -3.15 -13.12 -11.05
C ARG A 44 -2.53 -14.12 -12.02
N ASP A 45 -3.34 -14.67 -12.92
CA ASP A 45 -2.83 -15.48 -14.03
C ASP A 45 -2.36 -14.56 -15.17
N TYR A 46 -1.04 -14.37 -15.25
CA TYR A 46 -0.40 -13.58 -16.30
C TYR A 46 -0.19 -14.34 -17.61
N GLU A 47 -0.40 -15.67 -17.61
CA GLU A 47 -0.19 -16.54 -18.77
C GLU A 47 -1.54 -16.96 -19.42
N ALA A 48 -2.66 -16.79 -18.71
CA ALA A 48 -4.00 -17.00 -19.26
C ALA A 48 -4.27 -16.09 -20.48
N GLU A 49 -4.75 -16.70 -21.55
CA GLU A 49 -5.26 -15.98 -22.71
C GLU A 49 -6.43 -15.08 -22.28
N SER A 50 -6.22 -13.77 -22.33
CA SER A 50 -7.24 -12.76 -22.01
C SER A 50 -7.02 -11.50 -22.84
N GLU A 51 -8.06 -10.69 -23.01
CA GLU A 51 -7.97 -9.40 -23.72
C GLU A 51 -6.97 -8.44 -23.06
N ARG A 52 -6.64 -8.63 -21.78
CA ARG A 52 -5.71 -7.80 -21.01
C ARG A 52 -4.28 -8.31 -21.01
N GLN A 53 -4.03 -9.57 -21.39
CA GLN A 53 -2.72 -10.22 -21.26
C GLN A 53 -1.61 -9.45 -21.96
N GLU A 54 -1.81 -9.08 -23.24
CA GLU A 54 -0.81 -8.34 -24.02
C GLU A 54 -0.53 -6.96 -23.41
N GLY A 55 -1.58 -6.26 -22.93
CA GLY A 55 -1.45 -4.97 -22.27
C GLY A 55 -0.64 -5.05 -20.98
N VAL A 56 -0.93 -6.04 -20.13
CA VAL A 56 -0.22 -6.28 -18.87
C VAL A 56 1.25 -6.66 -19.11
N GLU A 57 1.54 -7.48 -20.13
CA GLU A 57 2.93 -7.82 -20.48
C GLU A 57 3.71 -6.60 -20.99
N ILE A 58 3.11 -5.77 -21.85
CA ILE A 58 3.72 -4.51 -22.34
C ILE A 58 3.95 -3.53 -21.17
N PHE A 59 2.99 -3.45 -20.25
CA PHE A 59 3.10 -2.66 -19.03
C PHE A 59 4.33 -3.07 -18.21
N TYR A 60 4.44 -4.36 -17.84
CA TYR A 60 5.55 -4.84 -17.01
C TYR A 60 6.88 -4.80 -17.75
N LYS A 61 6.89 -5.03 -19.06
CA LYS A 61 8.10 -4.80 -19.87
C LYS A 61 8.59 -3.36 -19.71
N THR A 62 7.70 -2.38 -19.85
CA THR A 62 8.05 -0.95 -19.78
C THR A 62 8.48 -0.56 -18.37
N ASN A 63 7.76 -1.04 -17.34
CA ASN A 63 8.12 -0.86 -15.93
C ASN A 63 9.54 -1.39 -15.66
N HIS A 64 9.80 -2.66 -15.99
CA HIS A 64 11.06 -3.32 -15.69
C HIS A 64 12.24 -2.70 -16.41
N ILE A 65 12.06 -2.10 -17.59
CA ILE A 65 13.13 -1.41 -18.32
C ILE A 65 13.48 -0.07 -17.66
N HIS A 66 12.50 0.65 -17.14
CA HIS A 66 12.65 2.05 -16.75
C HIS A 66 12.76 2.30 -15.23
N GLN A 67 12.34 1.34 -14.39
CA GLN A 67 12.53 1.38 -12.94
C GLN A 67 14.01 1.12 -12.59
N THR A 68 14.80 2.19 -12.65
CA THR A 68 16.24 2.20 -12.29
C THR A 68 16.45 2.82 -10.92
N TYR A 69 17.58 2.51 -10.29
CA TYR A 69 17.99 3.09 -9.00
C TYR A 69 17.99 4.62 -9.03
N GLU A 70 18.51 5.21 -10.11
CA GLU A 70 18.54 6.67 -10.28
C GLU A 70 17.16 7.27 -10.56
N PHE A 71 16.32 6.60 -11.34
CA PHE A 71 14.93 7.02 -11.54
C PHE A 71 14.18 7.08 -10.20
N VAL A 72 14.23 6.00 -9.42
CA VAL A 72 13.53 5.91 -8.13
C VAL A 72 14.01 6.99 -7.16
N LYS A 73 15.33 7.23 -7.06
CA LYS A 73 15.87 8.32 -6.22
C LYS A 73 15.29 9.66 -6.61
N LYS A 74 15.29 9.99 -7.91
CA LYS A 74 14.73 11.25 -8.41
C LYS A 74 13.24 11.38 -8.08
N MET A 75 12.46 10.32 -8.26
CA MET A 75 11.03 10.34 -7.96
C MET A 75 10.79 10.56 -6.46
N ARG A 76 11.49 9.84 -5.59
CA ARG A 76 11.41 10.06 -4.14
C ARG A 76 11.80 11.49 -3.75
N GLU A 77 12.87 12.04 -4.31
CA GLU A 77 13.31 13.43 -4.07
C GLU A 77 12.27 14.46 -4.51
N GLU A 78 11.57 14.19 -5.61
CA GLU A 78 10.52 15.07 -6.10
C GLU A 78 9.27 15.03 -5.20
N TYR A 79 8.79 13.83 -4.89
CA TYR A 79 7.48 13.63 -4.29
C TYR A 79 7.46 13.63 -2.76
N VAL A 80 8.61 13.46 -2.08
CA VAL A 80 8.69 13.61 -0.62
C VAL A 80 8.31 15.01 -0.13
N LYS A 81 8.39 16.02 -1.02
CA LYS A 81 8.01 17.40 -0.70
C LYS A 81 6.52 17.55 -0.42
N LEU A 82 5.71 16.64 -0.97
CA LEU A 82 4.25 16.70 -0.95
C LEU A 82 3.77 18.11 -1.27
N ASP A 83 4.10 18.69 -2.42
CA ASP A 83 3.76 20.09 -2.75
C ASP A 83 2.73 20.19 -3.89
N LYS A 84 1.98 19.11 -4.14
CA LYS A 84 1.07 18.97 -5.27
C LYS A 84 -0.33 19.52 -4.96
N VAL A 85 -1.05 18.89 -4.03
CA VAL A 85 -2.46 19.22 -3.73
C VAL A 85 -2.77 19.01 -2.25
N LYS A 86 -3.65 19.83 -1.66
CA LYS A 86 -4.24 19.57 -0.34
C LYS A 86 -5.69 19.09 -0.52
N MET A 87 -5.99 17.91 0.01
CA MET A 87 -7.32 17.31 0.00
C MET A 87 -7.46 16.30 1.15
N SER A 88 -8.69 16.00 1.51
CA SER A 88 -9.04 14.91 2.43
C SER A 88 -8.90 13.54 1.76
N ILE A 89 -8.87 12.48 2.58
CA ILE A 89 -8.90 11.08 2.11
C ILE A 89 -10.13 10.83 1.24
N TRP A 90 -11.30 11.34 1.63
CA TRP A 90 -12.53 11.08 0.88
C TRP A 90 -12.54 11.78 -0.48
N GLU A 91 -12.06 13.02 -0.56
CA GLU A 91 -11.86 13.70 -1.85
C GLU A 91 -10.88 12.93 -2.74
N CYS A 92 -9.82 12.37 -2.16
CA CYS A 92 -8.88 11.50 -2.87
C CYS A 92 -9.56 10.23 -3.42
N CYS A 93 -10.38 9.56 -2.61
CA CYS A 93 -11.19 8.42 -3.06
C CYS A 93 -12.10 8.80 -4.23
N GLU A 94 -12.79 9.94 -4.16
CA GLU A 94 -13.69 10.42 -5.22
C GLU A 94 -12.94 10.73 -6.52
N LEU A 95 -11.70 11.25 -6.46
CA LEU A 95 -10.87 11.53 -7.63
C LEU A 95 -10.46 10.26 -8.39
N LEU A 96 -10.21 9.16 -7.68
CA LEU A 96 -9.78 7.89 -8.29
C LEU A 96 -10.91 7.13 -9.00
N ASN A 97 -12.15 7.61 -8.95
CA ASN A 97 -13.29 7.01 -9.64
C ASN A 97 -13.11 6.97 -11.18
N ASN A 98 -12.22 7.79 -11.74
CA ASN A 98 -11.94 7.82 -13.18
C ASN A 98 -10.65 7.08 -13.57
N VAL A 99 -9.99 6.41 -12.64
CA VAL A 99 -8.73 5.69 -12.87
C VAL A 99 -9.00 4.20 -13.03
N VAL A 100 -8.46 3.62 -14.10
CA VAL A 100 -8.43 2.17 -14.35
C VAL A 100 -6.98 1.70 -14.34
N ASP A 101 -6.66 0.72 -13.51
CA ASP A 101 -5.32 0.16 -13.34
C ASP A 101 -4.99 -0.80 -14.50
N GLU A 102 -4.02 -0.45 -15.34
CA GLU A 102 -3.61 -1.26 -16.50
C GLU A 102 -2.79 -2.51 -16.13
N SER A 103 -2.22 -2.57 -14.92
CA SER A 103 -1.40 -3.68 -14.46
C SER A 103 -2.20 -4.85 -13.90
N ASP A 104 -3.46 -4.60 -13.52
CA ASP A 104 -4.33 -5.57 -12.87
C ASP A 104 -4.98 -6.51 -13.91
N PRO A 105 -4.71 -7.83 -13.86
CA PRO A 105 -5.39 -8.79 -14.73
C PRO A 105 -6.81 -9.14 -14.24
N ASP A 106 -7.17 -8.76 -13.00
CA ASP A 106 -8.33 -9.29 -12.28
C ASP A 106 -9.54 -8.34 -12.22
N LEU A 107 -9.38 -7.02 -12.49
CA LEU A 107 -10.47 -6.04 -12.31
C LEU A 107 -10.40 -4.84 -13.28
N ASP A 108 -11.54 -4.39 -13.81
CA ASP A 108 -11.73 -3.19 -14.64
C ASP A 108 -12.66 -2.13 -14.02
N GLU A 109 -12.98 -2.27 -12.73
CA GLU A 109 -13.85 -1.35 -12.00
C GLU A 109 -13.15 -0.07 -11.52
N PRO A 110 -13.91 1.01 -11.22
CA PRO A 110 -13.37 2.20 -10.60
C PRO A 110 -12.65 1.89 -9.29
N GLN A 111 -11.49 2.52 -9.10
CA GLN A 111 -10.61 2.29 -7.96
C GLN A 111 -11.32 2.46 -6.59
N ILE A 112 -12.29 3.37 -6.47
CA ILE A 112 -13.03 3.59 -5.21
C ILE A 112 -13.80 2.34 -4.75
N GLU A 113 -14.34 1.54 -5.67
CA GLU A 113 -15.06 0.31 -5.32
C GLU A 113 -14.09 -0.70 -4.71
N HIS A 114 -12.90 -0.86 -5.29
CA HIS A 114 -11.84 -1.73 -4.75
C HIS A 114 -11.44 -1.35 -3.31
N LEU A 115 -11.25 -0.06 -3.05
CA LEU A 115 -10.90 0.45 -1.71
C LEU A 115 -12.00 0.08 -0.69
N LEU A 116 -13.26 0.33 -1.05
CA LEU A 116 -14.41 0.06 -0.19
C LEU A 116 -14.66 -1.44 0.02
N GLN A 117 -14.51 -2.26 -1.04
CA GLN A 117 -14.63 -3.71 -0.97
C GLN A 117 -13.59 -4.30 -0.02
N THR A 118 -12.33 -3.89 -0.15
CA THR A 118 -11.24 -4.34 0.70
C THR A 118 -11.48 -3.94 2.15
N ALA A 119 -11.81 -2.67 2.40
CA ALA A 119 -12.08 -2.17 3.76
C ALA A 119 -13.28 -2.86 4.41
N GLU A 120 -14.40 -3.02 3.71
CA GLU A 120 -15.60 -3.69 4.25
C GLU A 120 -15.42 -5.19 4.47
N ALA A 121 -14.62 -5.86 3.62
CA ALA A 121 -14.31 -7.27 3.81
C ALA A 121 -13.45 -7.48 5.08
N ILE A 122 -12.42 -6.66 5.28
CA ILE A 122 -11.61 -6.68 6.50
C ILE A 122 -12.46 -6.34 7.73
N ARG A 123 -13.31 -5.31 7.65
CA ARG A 123 -14.15 -4.86 8.77
C ARG A 123 -15.09 -5.96 9.30
N LYS A 124 -15.56 -6.86 8.43
CA LYS A 124 -16.41 -7.99 8.82
C LYS A 124 -15.66 -9.04 9.63
N ASP A 125 -14.42 -9.31 9.24
CA ASP A 125 -13.59 -10.38 9.79
C ASP A 125 -12.76 -9.92 11.00
N TYR A 126 -12.38 -8.64 11.03
CA TYR A 126 -11.56 -8.02 12.07
C TYR A 126 -12.23 -6.76 12.64
N PRO A 127 -13.42 -6.86 13.28
CA PRO A 127 -14.20 -5.70 13.67
C PRO A 127 -13.51 -4.77 14.68
N ASP A 128 -12.53 -5.28 15.44
CA ASP A 128 -11.81 -4.53 16.47
C ASP A 128 -10.48 -3.91 15.97
N GLU A 129 -10.10 -4.15 14.70
CA GLU A 129 -8.84 -3.64 14.10
C GLU A 129 -9.11 -2.43 13.19
N ASP A 130 -9.60 -1.33 13.78
CA ASP A 130 -9.98 -0.10 13.06
C ASP A 130 -8.87 0.48 12.16
N TRP A 131 -7.61 0.44 12.63
CA TRP A 131 -6.44 0.85 11.87
C TRP A 131 -6.26 0.04 10.57
N LEU A 132 -6.66 -1.23 10.56
CA LEU A 132 -6.55 -2.10 9.39
C LEU A 132 -7.65 -1.78 8.35
N HIS A 133 -8.84 -1.38 8.81
CA HIS A 133 -9.91 -0.90 7.92
C HIS A 133 -9.47 0.39 7.22
N LEU A 134 -8.86 1.30 7.99
CA LEU A 134 -8.31 2.54 7.44
C LEU A 134 -7.18 2.26 6.45
N THR A 135 -6.23 1.40 6.84
CA THR A 135 -5.12 0.97 5.97
C THR A 135 -5.65 0.46 4.64
N ALA A 136 -6.72 -0.33 4.66
CA ALA A 136 -7.37 -0.85 3.48
C ALA A 136 -8.07 0.21 2.63
N LEU A 137 -8.67 1.23 3.24
CA LEU A 137 -9.25 2.32 2.45
C LEU A 137 -8.18 3.15 1.75
N VAL A 138 -6.99 3.30 2.35
CA VAL A 138 -5.97 4.24 1.86
C VAL A 138 -4.85 3.61 1.03
N HIS A 139 -4.68 2.28 1.05
CA HIS A 139 -3.51 1.60 0.46
C HIS A 139 -3.22 2.03 -0.98
N ASP A 140 -4.26 2.15 -1.78
CA ASP A 140 -4.18 2.42 -3.22
C ASP A 140 -4.35 3.91 -3.58
N LEU A 141 -4.47 4.79 -2.58
CA LEU A 141 -4.66 6.23 -2.83
C LEU A 141 -3.44 6.89 -3.48
N GLY A 142 -2.27 6.24 -3.44
CA GLY A 142 -1.10 6.71 -4.16
C GLY A 142 -1.27 6.72 -5.69
N LYS A 143 -2.31 6.07 -6.22
CA LYS A 143 -2.65 6.09 -7.65
C LYS A 143 -3.04 7.47 -8.18
N VAL A 144 -3.25 8.46 -7.31
CA VAL A 144 -3.47 9.86 -7.71
C VAL A 144 -2.32 10.43 -8.53
N LEU A 145 -1.13 9.83 -8.46
CA LEU A 145 0.01 10.16 -9.32
C LEU A 145 -0.29 10.12 -10.84
N LEU A 146 -1.34 9.38 -11.24
CA LEU A 146 -1.82 9.33 -12.62
C LEU A 146 -2.55 10.60 -13.06
N LEU A 147 -2.98 11.44 -12.11
CA LEU A 147 -3.78 12.62 -12.38
C LEU A 147 -2.88 13.84 -12.70
N PRO A 148 -3.32 14.76 -13.58
CA PRO A 148 -2.57 15.96 -13.94
C PRO A 148 -2.09 16.80 -12.75
N GLU A 149 -2.93 16.91 -11.71
CA GLU A 149 -2.63 17.69 -10.51
C GLU A 149 -1.47 17.12 -9.70
N PHE A 150 -1.13 15.84 -9.90
CA PHE A 150 -0.06 15.13 -9.19
C PHE A 150 1.14 14.82 -10.09
N GLY A 151 1.08 15.16 -11.38
CA GLY A 151 2.19 15.04 -12.32
C GLY A 151 1.93 14.16 -13.54
N GLU A 152 0.76 13.53 -13.65
CA GLU A 152 0.37 12.70 -14.81
C GLU A 152 1.44 11.65 -15.17
N LEU A 153 1.89 10.91 -14.15
CA LEU A 153 2.91 9.90 -14.36
C LEU A 153 2.34 8.77 -15.23
N PRO A 154 3.16 8.15 -16.09
CA PRO A 154 2.71 6.98 -16.84
C PRO A 154 2.41 5.83 -15.89
N GLN A 155 1.44 4.97 -16.24
CA GLN A 155 0.98 3.87 -15.37
C GLN A 155 2.14 3.00 -14.85
N TRP A 156 3.14 2.71 -15.69
CA TRP A 156 4.30 1.90 -15.30
C TRP A 156 5.12 2.49 -14.15
N ALA A 157 5.00 3.80 -13.89
CA ALA A 157 5.65 4.51 -12.78
C ALA A 157 4.72 4.74 -11.58
N VAL A 158 3.52 4.14 -11.58
CA VAL A 158 2.52 4.32 -10.52
C VAL A 158 2.00 2.98 -9.99
N VAL A 159 1.52 2.10 -10.86
CA VAL A 159 0.83 0.85 -10.47
C VAL A 159 1.73 -0.37 -10.66
N GLY A 160 1.18 -1.56 -10.36
CA GLY A 160 1.84 -2.85 -10.57
C GLY A 160 2.70 -3.32 -9.39
N ASP A 161 3.14 -4.57 -9.49
CA ASP A 161 4.02 -5.21 -8.52
C ASP A 161 5.32 -4.41 -8.36
N THR A 162 5.80 -4.29 -7.12
CA THR A 162 7.04 -3.59 -6.79
C THR A 162 8.20 -4.56 -6.51
N ASN A 163 9.42 -4.05 -6.70
CA ASN A 163 10.65 -4.77 -6.39
C ASN A 163 11.75 -3.82 -5.90
N PRO A 164 12.75 -4.31 -5.14
CA PRO A 164 13.93 -3.54 -4.83
C PRO A 164 14.68 -3.13 -6.11
N VAL A 165 15.17 -1.89 -6.14
CA VAL A 165 16.16 -1.40 -7.12
C VAL A 165 17.51 -1.27 -6.45
N GLY A 166 18.62 -1.25 -7.21
CA GLY A 166 19.96 -1.12 -6.63
C GLY A 166 20.54 -2.42 -6.04
N CYS A 167 19.85 -3.55 -6.21
CA CYS A 167 20.36 -4.91 -6.01
C CYS A 167 19.81 -5.83 -7.12
N ALA A 168 20.27 -7.08 -7.19
CA ALA A 168 19.88 -8.01 -8.23
C ALA A 168 18.36 -8.26 -8.25
N PHE A 169 17.77 -8.29 -9.45
CA PHE A 169 16.37 -8.62 -9.66
C PHE A 169 16.15 -10.14 -9.55
N ASN A 170 15.29 -10.56 -8.61
CA ASN A 170 14.99 -11.97 -8.34
C ASN A 170 14.05 -12.56 -9.40
N GLU A 171 14.27 -13.81 -9.79
CA GLU A 171 13.49 -14.50 -10.83
C GLU A 171 11.99 -14.67 -10.50
N SER A 172 11.60 -14.51 -9.22
CA SER A 172 10.20 -14.55 -8.79
C SER A 172 9.39 -13.29 -9.13
N ILE A 173 10.02 -12.22 -9.62
CA ILE A 173 9.32 -11.02 -10.09
C ILE A 173 8.59 -11.35 -11.40
N VAL A 174 7.33 -10.93 -11.52
CA VAL A 174 6.49 -11.14 -12.71
C VAL A 174 7.20 -10.64 -13.97
N HIS A 175 7.16 -11.41 -15.06
CA HIS A 175 7.87 -11.12 -16.31
C HIS A 175 9.36 -10.73 -16.18
N HIS A 176 10.09 -11.37 -15.24
CA HIS A 176 11.52 -11.13 -14.97
C HIS A 176 12.42 -11.05 -16.22
N LYS A 177 12.08 -11.79 -17.28
CA LYS A 177 12.79 -11.82 -18.57
C LYS A 177 13.12 -10.43 -19.13
N TYR A 178 12.30 -9.41 -18.87
CA TYR A 178 12.50 -8.05 -19.38
C TYR A 178 13.55 -7.23 -18.63
N PHE A 179 13.94 -7.62 -17.41
CA PHE A 179 15.01 -6.89 -16.70
C PHE A 179 16.35 -6.94 -17.44
N LYS A 180 16.57 -7.89 -18.36
CA LYS A 180 17.77 -7.91 -19.21
C LYS A 180 17.96 -6.64 -20.03
N GLU A 181 16.88 -5.91 -20.30
CA GLU A 181 16.88 -4.62 -21.02
C GLU A 181 17.06 -3.41 -20.08
N ASN A 182 16.95 -3.59 -18.75
CA ASN A 182 17.18 -2.54 -17.76
C ASN A 182 18.69 -2.23 -17.65
N PRO A 183 19.10 -0.94 -17.67
CA PRO A 183 20.52 -0.57 -17.56
C PRO A 183 21.18 -1.00 -16.24
N ASP A 184 20.42 -1.18 -15.16
CA ASP A 184 20.92 -1.60 -13.86
C ASP A 184 21.17 -3.12 -13.77
N TYR A 185 20.59 -3.92 -14.67
CA TYR A 185 20.68 -5.39 -14.61
C TYR A 185 22.12 -5.92 -14.71
N ASN A 186 22.94 -5.30 -15.57
CA ASN A 186 24.35 -5.65 -15.73
C ASN A 186 25.29 -4.65 -15.03
N ASN A 187 24.75 -3.70 -14.27
CA ASN A 187 25.56 -2.70 -13.58
C ASN A 187 26.28 -3.35 -12.39
N PRO A 188 27.62 -3.35 -12.32
CA PRO A 188 28.36 -4.01 -11.25
C PRO A 188 28.09 -3.43 -9.84
N ALA A 189 27.53 -2.22 -9.75
CA ALA A 189 27.10 -1.65 -8.48
C ALA A 189 25.80 -2.28 -7.95
N TYR A 190 24.95 -2.81 -8.84
CA TYR A 190 23.57 -3.21 -8.52
C TYR A 190 23.28 -4.68 -8.81
N ASN A 191 24.09 -5.38 -9.61
CA ASN A 191 23.80 -6.73 -10.06
C ASN A 191 24.19 -7.86 -9.09
N SER A 192 24.57 -7.53 -7.85
CA SER A 192 24.84 -8.51 -6.79
C SER A 192 23.62 -8.67 -5.86
N GLU A 193 23.59 -9.74 -5.06
CA GLU A 193 22.50 -10.05 -4.12
C GLU A 193 22.14 -8.88 -3.20
N PHE A 194 23.15 -8.13 -2.76
CA PHE A 194 22.99 -6.97 -1.89
C PHE A 194 23.08 -5.64 -2.64
N GLY A 195 23.81 -5.59 -3.76
CA GLY A 195 24.04 -4.35 -4.50
C GLY A 195 24.57 -3.25 -3.58
N VAL A 196 23.80 -2.17 -3.40
CA VAL A 196 24.13 -1.05 -2.51
C VAL A 196 23.70 -1.25 -1.05
N TYR A 197 23.02 -2.34 -0.72
CA TYR A 197 22.44 -2.56 0.61
C TYR A 197 23.32 -3.44 1.50
N GLU A 198 23.01 -3.44 2.79
CA GLU A 198 23.59 -4.37 3.77
C GLU A 198 22.61 -5.48 4.12
N LYS A 199 23.14 -6.63 4.55
CA LYS A 199 22.32 -7.74 5.03
C LYS A 199 21.50 -7.31 6.25
N GLY A 200 20.19 -7.57 6.20
CA GLY A 200 19.27 -7.25 7.29
C GLY A 200 19.17 -5.75 7.59
N CYS A 201 19.45 -4.89 6.61
CA CYS A 201 19.35 -3.44 6.78
C CYS A 201 17.92 -2.95 7.09
N GLY A 202 16.92 -3.79 6.88
CA GLY A 202 15.51 -3.47 7.00
C GLY A 202 14.98 -2.86 5.71
N LEU A 203 13.78 -3.28 5.29
CA LEU A 203 13.16 -2.82 4.04
C LEU A 203 12.96 -1.31 4.00
N ASN A 204 12.87 -0.65 5.17
CA ASN A 204 12.78 0.80 5.25
C ASN A 204 13.98 1.53 4.64
N ASN A 205 15.15 0.87 4.60
CA ASN A 205 16.40 1.37 4.01
C ASN A 205 16.62 0.90 2.56
N VAL A 206 15.68 0.12 2.01
CA VAL A 206 15.72 -0.36 0.63
C VAL A 206 14.90 0.59 -0.24
N LEU A 207 15.45 0.97 -1.40
CA LEU A 207 14.68 1.65 -2.42
C LEU A 207 13.89 0.63 -3.22
N MET A 208 12.57 0.79 -3.20
CA MET A 208 11.63 0.02 -4.01
C MET A 208 11.39 0.75 -5.33
N SER A 209 11.06 0.02 -6.40
CA SER A 209 10.52 0.59 -7.64
C SER A 209 9.42 1.61 -7.31
N TRP A 210 9.46 2.77 -7.93
CA TRP A 210 8.60 3.88 -7.58
C TRP A 210 7.15 3.62 -8.00
N GLY A 211 6.20 3.94 -7.13
CA GLY A 211 4.77 3.77 -7.38
C GLY A 211 3.90 4.23 -6.22
N HIS A 212 2.62 3.84 -6.28
CA HIS A 212 1.57 4.19 -5.32
C HIS A 212 1.90 3.79 -3.88
N ASP A 213 2.48 2.61 -3.65
CA ASP A 213 2.92 2.15 -2.31
C ASP A 213 3.82 3.17 -1.62
N ASP A 214 4.93 3.52 -2.28
CA ASP A 214 5.99 4.32 -1.70
C ASP A 214 5.57 5.79 -1.59
N TYR A 215 4.79 6.29 -2.55
CA TYR A 215 4.19 7.62 -2.46
C TYR A 215 3.17 7.72 -1.32
N MET A 216 2.27 6.75 -1.18
CA MET A 216 1.27 6.76 -0.11
C MET A 216 1.91 6.56 1.28
N TYR A 217 3.00 5.79 1.36
CA TYR A 217 3.82 5.74 2.57
C TYR A 217 4.44 7.09 2.92
N LEU A 218 5.02 7.80 1.94
CA LEU A 218 5.57 9.15 2.16
C LEU A 218 4.48 10.12 2.62
N VAL A 219 3.30 10.08 2.00
CA VAL A 219 2.11 10.83 2.42
C VAL A 219 1.80 10.55 3.89
N ALA A 220 1.63 9.28 4.27
CA ALA A 220 1.26 8.91 5.64
C ALA A 220 2.35 9.34 6.65
N LYS A 221 3.62 9.17 6.29
CA LYS A 221 4.76 9.51 7.15
C LYS A 221 4.91 11.01 7.38
N GLU A 222 4.93 11.81 6.31
CA GLU A 222 5.15 13.26 6.41
C GLU A 222 3.94 13.98 7.03
N ASN A 223 2.73 13.42 6.88
CA ASN A 223 1.55 13.87 7.61
C ASN A 223 1.47 13.38 9.06
N LYS A 224 2.47 12.63 9.53
CA LYS A 224 2.54 12.10 10.91
C LYS A 224 1.30 11.28 11.26
N SER A 225 0.87 10.44 10.32
CA SER A 225 -0.24 9.50 10.52
C SER A 225 -0.07 8.72 11.82
N THR A 226 -1.20 8.46 12.49
CA THR A 226 -1.26 7.65 13.71
C THR A 226 -1.38 6.15 13.42
N LEU A 227 -1.30 5.73 12.16
CA LEU A 227 -1.27 4.31 11.79
C LEU A 227 -0.10 3.60 12.51
N PRO A 228 -0.32 2.36 13.00
CA PRO A 228 0.75 1.57 13.58
C PRO A 228 1.77 1.17 12.52
N SER A 229 2.95 0.69 12.95
CA SER A 229 4.02 0.23 12.05
C SER A 229 3.51 -0.78 11.01
N ALA A 230 2.64 -1.71 11.42
CA ALA A 230 2.00 -2.67 10.52
C ALA A 230 1.17 -2.02 9.40
N GLY A 231 0.41 -0.96 9.69
CA GLY A 231 -0.37 -0.23 8.69
C GLY A 231 0.51 0.50 7.68
N LEU A 232 1.57 1.16 8.15
CA LEU A 232 2.56 1.82 7.29
C LEU A 232 3.34 0.80 6.43
N PHE A 233 3.64 -0.37 6.99
CA PHE A 233 4.30 -1.46 6.27
C PHE A 233 3.40 -2.05 5.19
N ILE A 234 2.11 -2.25 5.48
CA ILE A 234 1.12 -2.68 4.48
C ILE A 234 1.09 -1.69 3.33
N ILE A 235 0.89 -0.39 3.61
CA ILE A 235 0.82 0.64 2.56
C ILE A 235 2.07 0.59 1.66
N ARG A 236 3.26 0.46 2.27
CA ARG A 236 4.53 0.54 1.53
C ARG A 236 4.90 -0.73 0.75
N TYR A 237 4.36 -1.90 1.10
CA TYR A 237 4.85 -3.17 0.56
C TYR A 237 3.74 -4.12 0.09
N HIS A 238 2.49 -3.65 -0.03
CA HIS A 238 1.38 -4.49 -0.48
C HIS A 238 1.49 -4.92 -1.96
N SER A 239 2.25 -4.19 -2.76
CA SER A 239 2.59 -4.58 -4.14
C SER A 239 3.87 -5.42 -4.22
N PHE A 240 4.56 -5.71 -3.11
CA PHE A 240 5.84 -6.42 -3.13
C PHE A 240 5.67 -7.96 -3.17
N TYR A 241 5.02 -8.46 -4.21
CA TYR A 241 4.64 -9.88 -4.33
C TYR A 241 5.82 -10.85 -4.31
N ALA A 242 6.98 -10.47 -4.85
CA ALA A 242 8.18 -11.29 -4.77
C ALA A 242 8.55 -11.62 -3.30
N LEU A 243 8.27 -10.71 -2.36
CA LEU A 243 8.44 -10.96 -0.93
C LEU A 243 7.28 -11.76 -0.33
N HIS A 244 6.05 -11.22 -0.34
CA HIS A 244 4.98 -11.78 0.48
C HIS A 244 4.32 -13.04 -0.12
N LYS A 245 4.39 -13.23 -1.44
CA LYS A 245 3.94 -14.45 -2.13
C LYS A 245 5.07 -15.46 -2.33
N SER A 246 6.22 -15.01 -2.84
CA SER A 246 7.31 -15.92 -3.24
C SER A 246 8.41 -16.10 -2.18
N GLY A 247 8.44 -15.26 -1.13
CA GLY A 247 9.42 -15.36 -0.05
C GLY A 247 10.83 -14.89 -0.41
N ALA A 248 11.01 -14.17 -1.53
CA ALA A 248 12.28 -13.59 -1.92
C ALA A 248 12.65 -12.37 -1.05
N TYR A 249 13.89 -11.89 -1.16
CA TYR A 249 14.39 -10.67 -0.50
C TYR A 249 14.42 -10.66 1.03
N LYS A 250 14.16 -11.80 1.69
CA LYS A 250 14.26 -11.92 3.16
C LYS A 250 15.64 -11.58 3.73
N HIS A 251 16.70 -11.65 2.92
CA HIS A 251 18.06 -11.27 3.33
C HIS A 251 18.22 -9.77 3.60
N LEU A 252 17.27 -8.93 3.15
CA LEU A 252 17.24 -7.49 3.40
C LEU A 252 16.36 -7.12 4.62
N MET A 253 15.50 -8.02 5.08
CA MET A 253 14.55 -7.77 6.17
C MET A 253 15.23 -7.74 7.55
N ASN A 254 14.69 -6.93 8.46
CA ASN A 254 14.98 -6.97 9.89
C ASN A 254 13.82 -7.62 10.69
N GLU A 255 13.96 -7.70 12.02
CA GLU A 255 12.95 -8.31 12.90
C GLU A 255 11.59 -7.61 12.84
N GLU A 256 11.56 -6.28 12.70
CA GLU A 256 10.30 -5.52 12.60
C GLU A 256 9.58 -5.81 11.27
N ASP A 257 10.32 -5.94 10.17
CA ASP A 257 9.76 -6.33 8.87
C ASP A 257 9.15 -7.74 8.93
N GLU A 258 9.78 -8.67 9.65
CA GLU A 258 9.26 -10.05 9.81
C GLU A 258 7.93 -10.08 10.57
N GLU A 259 7.78 -9.25 11.60
CA GLU A 259 6.52 -9.12 12.35
C GLU A 259 5.43 -8.46 11.50
N ASN A 260 5.76 -7.36 10.82
CA ASN A 260 4.80 -6.65 9.97
C ASN A 260 4.38 -7.47 8.74
N LEU A 261 5.25 -8.35 8.21
CA LEU A 261 4.92 -9.24 7.09
C LEU A 261 3.73 -10.17 7.41
N LYS A 262 3.49 -10.50 8.69
CA LYS A 262 2.33 -11.30 9.11
C LYS A 262 1.03 -10.54 8.83
N TRP A 263 0.98 -9.26 9.16
CA TRP A 263 -0.16 -8.39 8.88
C TRP A 263 -0.34 -8.13 7.40
N LEU A 264 0.77 -7.95 6.65
CA LEU A 264 0.70 -7.80 5.20
C LEU A 264 0.07 -9.03 4.51
N LYS A 265 0.40 -10.24 4.95
CA LYS A 265 -0.22 -11.45 4.40
C LYS A 265 -1.72 -11.54 4.70
N ILE A 266 -2.15 -11.08 5.87
CA ILE A 266 -3.58 -10.96 6.20
C ILE A 266 -4.24 -9.97 5.25
N PHE A 267 -3.68 -8.76 5.13
CA PHE A 267 -4.19 -7.70 4.26
C PHE A 267 -4.31 -8.17 2.80
N ASN A 268 -3.26 -8.79 2.25
CA ASN A 268 -3.20 -9.19 0.85
C ASN A 268 -4.31 -10.17 0.45
N LYS A 269 -4.81 -11.00 1.38
CA LYS A 269 -6.00 -11.84 1.15
C LYS A 269 -7.21 -11.00 0.74
N TYR A 270 -7.44 -9.88 1.41
CA TYR A 270 -8.61 -9.03 1.16
C TYR A 270 -8.41 -8.15 -0.07
N ASP A 271 -7.22 -7.55 -0.21
CA ASP A 271 -6.88 -6.76 -1.40
C ASP A 271 -7.06 -7.60 -2.68
N LEU A 272 -6.57 -8.85 -2.69
CA LEU A 272 -6.69 -9.68 -3.88
C LEU A 272 -8.10 -10.25 -4.08
N TYR A 273 -8.69 -10.82 -3.04
CA TYR A 273 -9.87 -11.68 -3.20
C TYR A 273 -11.21 -10.98 -2.92
N SER A 274 -11.21 -9.75 -2.43
CA SER A 274 -12.45 -8.96 -2.26
C SER A 274 -12.94 -8.31 -3.55
N LYS A 275 -12.08 -8.27 -4.60
CA LYS A 275 -12.40 -7.77 -5.94
C LYS A 275 -13.65 -8.45 -6.49
N SER A 276 -14.73 -7.69 -6.64
CA SER A 276 -16.04 -8.21 -7.00
C SER A 276 -16.78 -7.27 -7.92
N LYS A 277 -17.67 -7.81 -8.77
CA LYS A 277 -18.64 -6.99 -9.53
C LYS A 277 -19.79 -6.44 -8.69
N VAL A 278 -19.86 -6.84 -7.41
CA VAL A 278 -20.88 -6.35 -6.47
C VAL A 278 -20.39 -5.05 -5.86
N ARG A 279 -21.02 -3.95 -6.26
CA ARG A 279 -20.67 -2.61 -5.78
C ARG A 279 -21.04 -2.38 -4.33
N VAL A 280 -20.22 -1.61 -3.63
CA VAL A 280 -20.52 -1.11 -2.30
C VAL A 280 -21.40 0.13 -2.44
N ASP A 281 -22.43 0.23 -1.59
CA ASP A 281 -23.28 1.41 -1.54
C ASP A 281 -22.52 2.58 -0.89
N VAL A 282 -21.85 3.39 -1.72
CA VAL A 282 -20.98 4.50 -1.33
C VAL A 282 -21.68 5.45 -0.35
N GLU A 283 -22.97 5.74 -0.56
CA GLU A 283 -23.75 6.65 0.29
C GLU A 283 -23.96 6.11 1.72
N LYS A 284 -23.91 4.79 1.91
CA LYS A 284 -24.02 4.17 3.25
C LYS A 284 -22.70 4.12 4.02
N VAL A 285 -21.58 4.24 3.31
CA VAL A 285 -20.22 4.16 3.88
C VAL A 285 -19.51 5.51 3.92
N LYS A 286 -20.03 6.50 3.18
CA LYS A 286 -19.57 7.88 3.24
C LYS A 286 -19.70 8.42 4.66
N PRO A 287 -18.68 9.12 5.19
CA PRO A 287 -18.80 9.82 6.47
C PRO A 287 -19.94 10.84 6.38
N SER A 288 -21.07 10.59 7.04
CA SER A 288 -22.11 11.59 7.21
C SER A 288 -21.65 12.57 8.29
N GLY A 289 -21.90 13.87 8.11
CA GLY A 289 -21.54 14.91 9.09
C GLY A 289 -22.28 14.83 10.45
N ASP A 290 -22.83 13.66 10.80
CA ASP A 290 -23.54 13.37 12.05
C ASP A 290 -22.58 12.72 13.08
N PRO A 291 -22.26 13.42 14.19
CA PRO A 291 -21.35 12.92 15.23
C PRO A 291 -21.76 11.58 15.85
N ALA A 292 -23.05 11.19 15.77
CA ALA A 292 -23.54 9.93 16.33
C ALA A 292 -23.30 8.70 15.42
N MET A 293 -23.07 8.92 14.11
CA MET A 293 -22.56 7.90 13.18
C MET A 293 -21.02 7.95 13.05
N ALA A 294 -20.41 8.98 13.64
CA ALA A 294 -18.98 9.27 13.53
C ALA A 294 -18.08 8.26 14.27
N THR A 295 -18.63 7.25 14.95
CA THR A 295 -17.86 6.07 15.40
C THR A 295 -17.35 5.22 14.23
N ARG A 296 -17.81 5.47 12.99
CA ARG A 296 -17.29 4.88 11.75
C ARG A 296 -16.27 5.83 11.15
N VAL A 297 -15.01 5.52 11.43
CA VAL A 297 -13.81 6.13 10.86
C VAL A 297 -13.50 7.56 11.32
N HIS A 298 -13.19 7.70 12.60
CA HIS A 298 -12.78 8.97 13.24
C HIS A 298 -11.26 9.24 13.16
N VAL A 299 -10.56 8.75 12.14
CA VAL A 299 -9.11 8.97 11.95
C VAL A 299 -8.84 9.81 10.69
N PHE A 300 -9.77 10.69 10.34
CA PHE A 300 -9.79 11.35 9.03
C PHE A 300 -9.58 12.86 9.03
N ASP A 301 -9.22 13.44 10.16
CA ASP A 301 -8.88 14.86 10.17
C ASP A 301 -7.47 15.06 9.56
N ASP A 302 -7.45 15.61 8.35
CA ASP A 302 -6.33 16.21 7.61
C ASP A 302 -5.09 15.33 7.36
N ILE A 303 -5.21 14.25 6.57
CA ILE A 303 -4.04 13.83 5.77
C ILE A 303 -3.90 14.84 4.63
N VAL A 304 -2.84 15.63 4.67
CA VAL A 304 -2.56 16.64 3.67
C VAL A 304 -1.62 16.07 2.62
N LEU A 305 -2.08 15.84 1.39
CA LEU A 305 -1.20 15.45 0.26
C LEU A 305 -0.23 16.58 -0.20
N GLY A 306 0.05 17.57 0.69
CA GLY A 306 0.44 18.96 0.41
C GLY A 306 1.06 19.73 1.62
N HIS A 307 2.36 19.95 1.79
CA HIS A 307 2.94 20.80 2.85
C HIS A 307 3.16 22.25 2.35
N GLU A 308 2.80 23.27 3.15
CA GLU A 308 3.32 24.65 2.96
C GLU A 308 4.75 24.73 3.53
N PRO A 309 5.75 25.33 2.86
CA PRO A 309 7.06 25.51 3.48
C PRO A 309 6.89 26.26 4.81
N ALA A 310 7.31 25.62 5.91
CA ALA A 310 7.15 26.15 7.25
C ALA A 310 7.75 27.55 7.35
N LEU A 311 6.88 28.57 7.43
CA LEU A 311 7.27 29.86 7.98
C LEU A 311 7.64 29.60 9.44
N LEU A 312 8.95 29.67 9.73
CA LEU A 312 9.50 29.73 11.07
C LEU A 312 8.80 30.87 11.83
N CYS A 313 7.76 30.54 12.61
CA CYS A 313 7.26 31.44 13.62
C CYS A 313 8.21 31.31 14.82
N THR A 314 9.12 32.27 14.92
CA THR A 314 9.99 32.47 16.08
C THR A 314 9.14 32.76 17.31
N VAL A 315 9.04 31.79 18.22
CA VAL A 315 8.48 32.03 19.55
C VAL A 315 9.53 32.82 20.33
N THR A 316 9.28 34.12 20.53
CA THR A 316 10.02 34.94 21.48
C THR A 316 9.53 34.64 22.90
N PRO A 317 10.42 34.46 23.89
CA PRO A 317 10.00 34.23 25.27
C PRO A 317 9.84 35.57 26.00
N THR A 318 8.64 35.91 26.44
CA THR A 318 8.43 36.99 27.41
C THR A 318 7.57 36.54 28.59
N SER A 319 8.31 36.26 29.68
CA SER A 319 8.02 36.60 31.07
C SER A 319 6.71 36.11 31.73
N PHE A 320 6.85 35.06 32.53
CA PHE A 320 6.07 34.87 33.75
C PHE A 320 6.43 35.98 34.75
N GLY A 321 5.45 36.80 35.12
CA GLY A 321 5.52 37.75 36.23
C GLY A 321 4.47 37.42 37.28
N ASN A 322 4.91 36.76 38.36
CA ASN A 322 4.11 36.55 39.58
C ASN A 322 3.67 37.89 40.17
N SER A 323 2.38 38.04 40.44
CA SER A 323 1.86 39.08 41.33
C SER A 323 1.46 38.43 42.65
N SER A 324 2.24 38.71 43.70
CA SER A 324 1.80 38.55 45.09
C SER A 324 2.08 39.86 45.81
N SER A 325 1.09 40.27 46.59
CA SER A 325 0.92 41.55 47.25
C SER A 325 1.73 41.62 48.56
N SER A 326 2.33 42.77 48.86
CA SER A 326 2.35 43.32 50.22
C SER A 326 2.63 44.83 50.22
N SER A 327 1.67 45.55 50.80
CA SER A 327 1.80 46.84 51.50
C SER A 327 2.84 46.75 52.62
N ALA A 328 3.55 47.77 53.11
CA ALA A 328 3.23 49.19 53.31
C ALA A 328 4.54 49.98 53.63
N PRO A 329 4.50 51.32 53.78
CA PRO A 329 5.65 52.22 53.73
C PRO A 329 6.23 52.56 55.11
N ASN A 330 7.40 53.22 55.15
CA ASN A 330 7.68 54.22 56.19
C ASN A 330 8.80 55.18 55.79
N GLN A 331 8.45 56.46 55.71
CA GLN A 331 9.37 57.58 55.96
C GLN A 331 9.29 57.93 57.45
N ALA A 332 10.49 58.14 58.02
CA ALA A 332 10.93 59.01 59.11
C ALA A 332 9.86 59.79 59.93
N TYR A 333 10.04 60.05 61.24
CA TYR A 333 11.11 60.89 61.80
C TYR A 333 11.18 60.71 63.33
N LEU A 334 12.38 60.84 63.90
CA LEU A 334 12.66 60.85 65.33
C LEU A 334 12.23 62.16 65.99
N ALA A 335 11.36 62.06 67.01
CA ALA A 335 11.43 62.75 68.30
C ALA A 335 10.52 62.02 69.30
#